data_AF-A0A0M1GHF4-F1
#
_entry.id   AF-A0A0M1GHF4-F1
#
_cell.length_a   1.000
_cell.length_b   1.000
_cell.length_c   1.000
_cell.angle_alpha   90.00
_cell.angle_beta   90.00
_cell.angle_gamma   90.00
#
_symmetry.space_group_name_H-M   'P 1'
#
loop_
_entity.id
_entity.type
_entity.pdbx_description
1 polymer ?
#
loop_
_entity_poly.entity_id
_entity_poly.type
_entity_poly.pdbx_seq_one_letter_code
_entity_poly.pdbx_strand_id
1 'polypeptide(L)'
;MGPQGPTGMKPQEIRIMDQRIHHLENRVNKLDKRVNGLSATIAAAAALPQSTIPGKSMFAAGSGISAGSSAVAVSYSRMSDNGKTVVKFVGTANTSKDYSAGVGVGYHW
;
A
#
# COMPACT_ATOMS: atom_id res chain seq x y z
N MET A 1 19.71 -44.97 35.81
CA MET A 1 18.86 -44.33 34.79
C MET A 1 17.97 -43.34 35.52
N GLY A 2 18.44 -42.10 35.70
CA GLY A 2 17.77 -41.07 36.51
C GLY A 2 16.79 -40.24 35.66
N PRO A 3 15.69 -39.74 36.24
CA PRO A 3 14.66 -39.02 35.50
C PRO A 3 15.17 -37.65 35.03
N GLN A 4 15.10 -37.40 33.71
CA GLN A 4 15.29 -36.06 33.17
C GLN A 4 14.05 -35.24 33.52
N GLY A 5 14.12 -34.49 34.62
CA GLY A 5 13.13 -33.47 34.97
C GLY A 5 13.01 -32.42 33.85
N PRO A 6 11.88 -31.69 33.76
CA PRO A 6 11.61 -30.79 32.64
C PRO A 6 12.75 -29.78 32.49
N THR A 7 13.45 -29.86 31.36
CA THR A 7 14.54 -28.96 31.00
C THR A 7 13.98 -27.55 30.85
N GLY A 8 14.03 -26.77 31.93
CA GLY A 8 13.76 -25.34 31.89
C GLY A 8 14.68 -24.67 30.86
N MET A 9 14.13 -23.75 30.07
CA MET A 9 14.90 -22.99 29.09
C MET A 9 16.13 -22.37 29.76
N LYS A 10 17.30 -22.59 29.18
CA LYS A 10 18.58 -22.05 29.68
C LYS A 10 18.49 -20.50 29.63
N PRO A 11 19.17 -19.75 30.53
CA PRO A 11 19.16 -18.28 30.49
C PRO A 11 19.56 -17.67 29.13
N GLN A 12 20.36 -18.38 28.34
CA GLN A 12 20.71 -18.01 26.97
C GLN A 12 19.54 -18.19 25.99
N GLU A 13 18.73 -19.23 26.16
CA GLU A 13 17.53 -19.49 25.35
C GLU A 13 16.43 -18.45 25.63
N ILE A 14 16.29 -17.99 26.89
CA ILE A 14 15.37 -16.90 27.27
C ILE A 14 15.78 -15.59 26.60
N ARG A 15 17.06 -15.21 26.66
CA ARG A 15 17.56 -14.00 25.98
C ARG A 15 17.33 -14.02 24.47
N ILE A 16 17.53 -15.18 23.83
CA ILE A 16 17.27 -15.35 22.40
C ILE A 16 15.77 -15.27 22.12
N MET A 17 14.94 -15.81 23.02
CA MET A 17 13.48 -15.74 22.91
C MET A 17 13.00 -14.28 23.03
N ASP A 18 13.46 -13.52 24.01
CA ASP A 18 13.11 -12.11 24.19
C ASP A 18 13.51 -11.26 22.98
N GLN A 19 14.72 -11.48 22.44
CA GLN A 19 15.17 -10.81 21.22
C GLN A 19 14.28 -11.16 20.02
N ARG A 20 13.84 -12.41 19.90
CA ARG A 20 12.91 -12.84 18.86
C ARG A 20 11.53 -12.21 19.05
N ILE A 21 11.02 -12.13 20.28
CA ILE A 21 9.73 -11.51 20.59
C ILE A 21 9.77 -10.02 20.22
N HIS A 22 10.78 -9.27 20.66
CA HIS A 22 10.91 -7.86 20.29
C HIS A 22 11.08 -7.65 18.78
N HIS A 23 11.77 -8.56 18.09
CA HIS A 23 11.87 -8.51 16.64
C HIS A 23 10.50 -8.74 15.98
N LEU A 24 9.69 -9.68 16.50
CA LEU A 24 8.34 -9.94 16.02
C LEU A 24 7.41 -8.74 16.26
N GLU A 25 7.40 -8.17 17.45
CA GLU A 25 6.63 -6.96 17.79
C GLU A 25 6.96 -5.82 16.82
N ASN A 26 8.25 -5.59 16.58
CA ASN A 26 8.70 -4.59 15.62
C ASN A 26 8.25 -4.88 14.18
N ARG A 27 8.22 -6.15 13.77
CA ARG A 27 7.73 -6.56 12.45
C ARG A 27 6.22 -6.37 12.33
N VAL A 28 5.46 -6.71 13.36
CA VAL A 28 4.01 -6.51 13.41
C VAL A 28 3.68 -5.03 13.33
N ASN A 29 4.31 -4.19 14.15
CA ASN A 29 4.11 -2.73 14.11
C ASN A 29 4.46 -2.11 12.74
N LYS A 30 5.50 -2.63 12.07
CA LYS A 30 5.84 -2.22 10.71
C LYS A 30 4.81 -2.69 9.69
N LEU A 31 4.29 -3.91 9.84
CA LEU A 31 3.25 -4.45 8.97
C LEU A 31 1.97 -3.62 9.07
N ASP A 32 1.52 -3.30 10.29
CA ASP A 32 0.33 -2.49 10.52
C ASP A 32 0.44 -1.11 9.85
N LYS A 33 1.60 -0.44 9.99
CA LYS A 33 1.87 0.83 9.30
C LYS A 33 1.85 0.71 7.78
N ARG A 34 2.33 -0.40 7.22
CA ARG A 34 2.28 -0.66 5.77
C ARG A 34 0.86 -0.90 5.29
N VAL A 35 0.06 -1.69 6.03
CA VAL A 35 -1.34 -1.96 5.71
C VAL A 35 -2.15 -0.67 5.73
N ASN A 36 -1.99 0.17 6.76
CA ASN A 36 -2.65 1.47 6.83
C ASN A 36 -2.19 2.41 5.71
N GLY A 37 -0.89 2.42 5.40
CA GLY A 37 -0.33 3.17 4.26
C GLY A 37 -0.90 2.72 2.92
N LEU A 38 -1.12 1.42 2.72
CA LEU A 38 -1.74 0.86 1.52
C LEU A 38 -3.20 1.29 1.38
N SER A 39 -3.97 1.23 2.48
CA SER A 39 -5.35 1.69 2.52
C SER A 39 -5.45 3.18 2.13
N ALA A 40 -4.58 4.02 2.70
CA ALA A 40 -4.50 5.44 2.33
C ALA A 40 -4.14 5.63 0.84
N THR A 41 -3.20 4.84 0.32
CA THR A 41 -2.82 4.83 -1.11
C THR A 41 -4.01 4.50 -2.01
N ILE A 42 -4.79 3.48 -1.67
CA ILE A 42 -5.99 3.08 -2.43
C ILE A 42 -7.02 4.19 -2.42
N ALA A 43 -7.29 4.78 -1.24
CA ALA A 43 -8.21 5.91 -1.12
C ALA A 43 -7.77 7.09 -1.99
N ALA A 44 -6.47 7.44 -1.97
CA ALA A 44 -5.92 8.52 -2.79
C ALA A 44 -6.09 8.26 -4.29
N ALA A 45 -5.79 7.04 -4.74
CA ALA A 45 -5.90 6.65 -6.15
C ALA A 45 -7.36 6.62 -6.64
N ALA A 46 -8.28 6.11 -5.80
CA ALA A 46 -9.70 5.99 -6.12
C ALA A 46 -10.38 7.37 -6.23
N ALA A 47 -9.91 8.36 -5.47
CA ALA A 47 -10.43 9.72 -5.53
C ALA A 47 -10.03 10.49 -6.81
N LEU A 48 -9.11 9.95 -7.62
CA LEU A 48 -8.64 10.65 -8.82
C LEU A 48 -9.69 10.61 -9.94
N PRO A 49 -10.15 11.77 -10.46
CA PRO A 49 -11.01 11.81 -11.64
C PRO A 49 -10.33 11.22 -12.89
N GLN A 50 -11.12 10.97 -13.92
CA GLN A 50 -10.68 10.45 -15.21
C GLN A 50 -11.15 11.36 -16.35
N SER A 51 -10.36 11.46 -17.43
CA SER A 51 -10.78 12.14 -18.66
C SER A 51 -12.02 11.48 -19.26
N THR A 52 -13.02 12.30 -19.54
CA THR A 52 -14.28 11.91 -20.22
C THR A 52 -14.51 12.70 -21.51
N ILE A 53 -13.54 13.53 -21.92
CA ILE A 53 -13.66 14.37 -23.12
C ILE A 53 -12.91 13.69 -24.27
N PRO A 54 -13.58 13.33 -25.39
CA PRO A 54 -12.94 12.70 -26.53
C PRO A 54 -11.71 13.45 -27.04
N GLY A 55 -10.65 12.71 -27.32
CA GLY A 55 -9.35 13.22 -27.79
C GLY A 55 -8.55 14.06 -26.79
N LYS A 56 -9.06 14.25 -25.56
CA LYS A 56 -8.38 15.04 -24.53
C LYS A 56 -7.76 14.19 -23.44
N SER A 57 -6.65 14.73 -22.95
CA SER A 57 -5.94 14.20 -21.81
C SER A 57 -6.29 14.98 -20.54
N MET A 58 -6.18 14.33 -19.38
CA MET A 58 -6.39 14.91 -18.07
C MET A 58 -5.26 14.49 -17.14
N PHE A 59 -4.67 15.45 -16.43
CA PHE A 59 -3.89 15.21 -15.23
C PHE A 59 -4.76 15.42 -14.00
N ALA A 60 -4.60 14.55 -13.00
CA ALA A 60 -5.27 14.70 -11.72
C ALA A 60 -4.31 14.39 -10.57
N ALA A 61 -4.54 15.02 -9.42
CA ALA A 61 -3.84 14.76 -8.18
C ALA A 61 -4.83 14.67 -7.03
N GLY A 62 -4.50 13.91 -5.99
CA GLY A 62 -5.37 13.64 -4.86
C GLY A 62 -4.61 13.07 -3.68
N SER A 63 -5.29 12.91 -2.55
CA SER A 63 -4.73 12.36 -1.32
C SER A 63 -5.74 11.45 -0.63
N GLY A 64 -5.24 10.62 0.28
CA GLY A 64 -6.02 9.65 1.04
C GLY A 64 -5.47 9.50 2.44
N ILE A 65 -6.33 9.17 3.39
CA ILE A 65 -5.99 8.98 4.81
C ILE A 65 -6.58 7.67 5.32
N SER A 66 -5.85 6.96 6.17
CA SER A 66 -6.31 5.73 6.81
C SER A 66 -5.53 5.47 8.09
N ALA A 67 -6.22 5.34 9.22
CA ALA A 67 -5.66 4.90 10.51
C ALA A 67 -4.25 5.47 10.82
N GLY A 68 -4.12 6.80 10.77
CA GLY A 68 -2.87 7.52 11.07
C GLY A 68 -1.83 7.56 9.94
N SER A 69 -2.11 6.94 8.79
CA SER A 69 -1.30 7.03 7.57
C SER A 69 -1.95 7.95 6.54
N SER A 70 -1.15 8.60 5.71
CA SER A 70 -1.63 9.38 4.58
C SER A 70 -0.88 9.02 3.30
N ALA A 71 -1.53 9.26 2.17
CA ALA A 71 -0.98 9.03 0.86
C ALA A 71 -1.37 10.13 -0.12
N VAL A 72 -0.57 10.26 -1.16
CA VAL A 72 -0.80 11.13 -2.31
C VAL A 72 -0.80 10.29 -3.58
N ALA A 73 -1.59 10.73 -4.55
CA ALA A 73 -1.73 10.07 -5.84
C ALA A 73 -1.76 11.11 -6.96
N VAL A 74 -1.18 10.76 -8.10
CA VAL A 74 -1.26 11.50 -9.35
C VAL A 74 -1.69 10.56 -10.45
N SER A 75 -2.42 11.07 -11.45
CA SER A 75 -2.76 10.28 -12.62
C SER A 75 -2.72 11.10 -13.89
N TYR A 76 -2.54 10.38 -14.98
CA TYR A 76 -2.73 10.85 -16.33
C TYR A 76 -3.77 9.95 -16.99
N SER A 77 -4.74 10.53 -17.68
CA SER A 77 -5.71 9.76 -18.46
C SER A 77 -5.97 10.41 -19.81
N ARG A 78 -6.33 9.60 -20.82
CA ARG A 78 -6.66 10.06 -22.16
C ARG A 78 -7.83 9.27 -22.72
N MET A 79 -8.82 9.98 -23.25
CA MET A 79 -9.89 9.38 -24.05
C MET A 79 -9.52 9.45 -25.53
N SER A 80 -9.79 8.38 -26.27
CA SER A 80 -9.59 8.33 -27.72
C SER A 80 -10.48 9.35 -28.41
N ASP A 81 -10.09 9.73 -29.63
CA ASP A 81 -10.79 10.77 -30.39
C ASP A 81 -12.24 10.37 -30.72
N ASN A 82 -12.50 9.07 -30.86
CA ASN A 82 -13.85 8.52 -31.06
C ASN A 82 -14.65 8.29 -29.76
N GLY A 83 -14.11 8.67 -28.60
CA GLY A 83 -14.77 8.52 -27.30
C GLY A 83 -14.94 7.08 -26.79
N LYS A 84 -14.50 6.08 -27.56
CA LYS A 84 -14.74 4.67 -27.23
C LYS A 84 -13.74 4.10 -26.25
N THR A 85 -12.48 4.54 -26.28
CA THR A 85 -11.42 3.98 -25.46
C THR A 85 -10.90 5.01 -24.49
N VAL A 86 -10.66 4.61 -23.25
CA VAL A 86 -9.97 5.44 -22.25
C VAL A 86 -8.79 4.69 -21.68
N VAL A 87 -7.67 5.37 -21.51
CA VAL A 87 -6.48 4.87 -20.79
C VAL A 87 -6.22 5.74 -19.59
N LYS A 88 -5.76 5.14 -18.48
CA LYS A 88 -5.37 5.83 -17.26
C LYS A 88 -4.10 5.23 -16.69
N PHE A 89 -3.15 6.07 -16.32
CA PHE A 89 -1.97 5.75 -15.53
C PHE A 89 -2.10 6.45 -14.17
N VAL A 90 -1.78 5.76 -13.09
CA VAL A 90 -1.79 6.28 -11.72
C VAL A 90 -0.45 5.99 -11.07
N GLY A 91 0.10 6.95 -10.34
CA GLY A 91 1.24 6.80 -9.45
C GLY A 91 0.92 7.32 -8.06
N THR A 92 1.45 6.69 -7.02
CA THR A 92 1.12 7.00 -5.64
C THR A 92 2.34 6.91 -4.72
N ALA A 93 2.29 7.63 -3.61
CA ALA A 93 3.26 7.55 -2.53
C ALA A 93 2.55 7.73 -1.17
N ASN A 94 3.03 7.07 -0.12
CA ASN A 94 2.50 7.25 1.23
C ASN A 94 3.57 7.62 2.27
N THR A 95 3.14 7.98 3.47
CA THR A 95 4.00 8.37 4.60
C THR A 95 4.98 7.29 5.04
N SER A 96 4.72 6.02 4.71
CA SER A 96 5.62 4.89 4.97
C SER A 96 6.73 4.75 3.92
N LYS A 97 6.84 5.71 2.97
CA LYS A 97 7.76 5.67 1.81
C LYS A 97 7.50 4.49 0.87
N ASP A 98 6.27 3.99 0.86
CA ASP A 98 5.86 2.98 -0.11
C ASP A 98 5.29 3.69 -1.36
N TYR A 99 5.80 3.29 -2.52
CA TYR A 99 5.40 3.82 -3.83
C TYR A 99 4.70 2.72 -4.62
N SER A 100 3.67 3.08 -5.38
CA SER A 100 3.04 2.17 -6.34
C SER A 100 2.58 2.90 -7.60
N ALA A 101 2.40 2.15 -8.67
CA ALA A 101 1.87 2.67 -9.91
C ALA A 101 0.98 1.61 -10.58
N GLY A 102 0.08 2.04 -11.45
CA GLY A 102 -0.82 1.16 -12.19
C GLY A 102 -1.31 1.81 -13.47
N VAL A 103 -1.75 0.97 -14.40
CA VAL A 103 -2.39 1.39 -15.66
C VAL A 103 -3.70 0.63 -15.86
N GLY A 104 -4.64 1.25 -16.57
CA GLY A 104 -5.90 0.64 -16.96
C GLY A 104 -6.38 1.16 -18.31
N VAL A 105 -7.20 0.35 -18.97
CA VAL A 105 -7.89 0.68 -20.22
C VAL A 105 -9.36 0.29 -20.12
N GLY A 106 -10.24 1.09 -20.69
CA GLY A 106 -11.68 0.80 -20.80
C GLY A 106 -12.18 1.04 -22.21
N TYR A 107 -13.23 0.31 -22.61
CA TYR A 107 -13.87 0.43 -23.92
C TYR A 107 -15.40 0.56 -23.76
N HIS A 108 -16.00 1.56 -24.41
CA HIS A 108 -17.43 1.78 -24.53
C HIS A 108 -17.89 1.32 -25.92
N TRP A 109 -18.95 0.51 -25.98
CA TRP A 109 -19.56 0.03 -27.22
C TRP A 109 -20.77 0.88 -27.63
#